data_AF-A0A969NBT6-F1
#
_entry.id   AF-A0A969NBT6-F1
#
_cell.length_a   1.000
_cell.length_b   1.000
_cell.length_c   1.000
_cell.angle_alpha   90.00
_cell.angle_beta   90.00
_cell.angle_gamma   90.00
#
_symmetry.space_group_name_H-M   'P 1'
#
loop_
_entity.id
_entity.type
_entity.pdbx_description
1 polymer ?
#
loop_
_entity_poly.entity_id
_entity_poly.type
_entity_poly.pdbx_seq_one_letter_code
_entity_poly.pdbx_strand_id
1 'polypeptide(L)'
;MAAGYLAVIITVIAFLLMQTTAEGSGVTPFLMIAEPFGYVAVDNAIDFLSVEERNFGYLKFTNYLLFNRLFWVGLSVLLIFSAYRKFNFKGFLKTERKRKLEKETDTLNFAPSKENSIKSKSSPTQFSVAEFAKKLFSLSLLEIKNVVRPSGFKVILGIVVLMNILQNLLWNASYYIGPTEPLTFTMTAFRLSFGVFIMILLMVWAGELFFKDRTVNFWQIADALPIPVWTVTLSRFIAMSVVAFILAFTFMCSGIFVQTIKGGANLIDLKLYAYDLLGYNWGWLTYILQISLVFFIAGLTKNRIATHIISVGILFLTILSFELGLAEQTIYAFAAVPGLEDYSEVSGYGIWTIAAKWYFLMWAFWVGVSF
;
A
#
# COMPACT_ATOMS: atom_id res chain seq x y z
N MET A 1 -11.52 4.27 16.83
CA MET A 1 -10.98 4.11 15.46
C MET A 1 -10.66 5.45 14.78
N ALA A 2 -11.61 6.40 14.63
CA ALA A 2 -11.35 7.68 13.92
C ALA A 2 -10.18 8.53 14.47
N ALA A 3 -10.02 8.62 15.80
CA ALA A 3 -8.92 9.38 16.41
C ALA A 3 -7.52 8.79 16.12
N GLY A 4 -7.40 7.47 16.01
CA GLY A 4 -6.12 6.83 15.67
C GLY A 4 -5.69 7.14 14.23
N TYR A 5 -6.66 7.15 13.31
CA TYR A 5 -6.42 7.56 11.92
C TYR A 5 -5.98 9.01 11.80
N LEU A 6 -6.61 9.92 12.56
CA LEU A 6 -6.20 11.33 12.62
C LEU A 6 -4.77 11.49 13.17
N ALA A 7 -4.42 10.74 14.21
CA ALA A 7 -3.07 10.79 14.78
C ALA A 7 -2.01 10.36 13.76
N VAL A 8 -2.26 9.30 12.98
CA VAL A 8 -1.36 8.88 11.90
C VAL A 8 -1.23 9.97 10.84
N ILE A 9 -2.35 10.55 10.38
CA ILE A 9 -2.34 11.64 9.39
C ILE A 9 -1.50 12.82 9.89
N ILE A 10 -1.72 13.27 11.13
CA ILE A 10 -1.00 14.40 11.73
C ILE A 10 0.50 14.10 11.81
N THR A 11 0.87 12.88 12.20
CA THR A 11 2.28 12.48 12.32
C THR A 11 2.97 12.46 10.96
N VAL A 12 2.29 11.96 9.93
CA VAL A 12 2.81 11.95 8.55
C VAL A 12 2.94 13.36 7.98
N ILE A 13 1.95 14.23 8.21
CA ILE A 13 2.03 15.63 7.80
C ILE A 13 3.20 16.33 8.51
N ALA A 14 3.35 16.11 9.81
CA ALA A 14 4.46 16.67 10.58
C ALA A 14 5.81 16.20 10.01
N PHE A 15 5.97 14.90 9.72
CA PHE A 15 7.17 14.37 9.08
C PHE A 15 7.50 15.08 7.76
N LEU A 16 6.55 15.11 6.82
CA LEU A 16 6.78 15.69 5.50
C LEU A 16 7.08 17.19 5.56
N LEU A 17 6.36 17.94 6.40
CA LEU A 17 6.61 19.37 6.58
C LEU A 17 8.00 19.62 7.17
N MET A 18 8.41 18.86 8.19
CA MET A 18 9.72 19.03 8.81
C MET A 18 10.86 18.68 7.86
N GLN A 19 10.73 17.58 7.09
CA GLN A 19 11.70 17.18 6.09
C GLN A 19 11.85 18.23 4.99
N THR A 20 10.74 18.62 4.35
CA THR A 20 10.76 19.62 3.26
C THR A 20 11.27 20.99 3.72
N THR A 21 10.95 21.39 4.96
CA THR A 21 11.50 22.62 5.55
C THR A 21 13.00 22.51 5.78
N ALA A 22 13.49 21.35 6.24
CA ALA A 22 14.91 21.11 6.46
C ALA A 22 15.71 21.16 5.14
N GLU A 23 15.17 20.56 4.08
CA GLU A 23 15.77 20.57 2.74
C GLU A 23 15.76 21.98 2.12
N GLY A 24 14.68 22.75 2.30
CA GLY A 24 14.52 24.07 1.66
C GLY A 24 15.16 25.24 2.40
N SER A 25 15.16 25.23 3.75
CA SER A 25 15.61 26.37 4.58
C SER A 25 16.87 26.08 5.41
N GLY A 26 17.37 24.84 5.35
CA GLY A 26 18.48 24.35 6.15
C GLY A 26 18.01 23.66 7.43
N VAL A 27 18.85 22.76 7.94
CA VAL A 27 18.57 21.99 9.15
C VAL A 27 18.74 22.87 10.39
N THR A 28 17.69 22.98 11.20
CA THR A 28 17.74 23.68 12.50
C THR A 28 17.60 22.68 13.66
N PRO A 29 18.11 23.01 14.87
CA PRO A 29 17.92 22.19 16.06
C PRO A 29 16.47 21.83 16.36
N PHE A 30 15.54 22.75 16.07
CA PHE A 30 14.11 22.50 16.23
C PHE A 30 13.62 21.38 15.30
N LEU A 31 13.97 21.44 14.01
CA LEU A 31 13.57 20.43 13.03
C LEU A 31 14.10 19.04 13.40
N MET A 32 15.35 18.97 13.86
CA MET A 32 15.96 17.70 14.30
C MET A 32 15.22 17.06 15.49
N ILE A 33 14.69 17.85 16.42
CA ILE A 33 13.97 17.35 17.61
C ILE A 33 12.49 17.10 17.32
N ALA A 34 11.85 18.00 16.57
CA ALA A 34 10.41 18.00 16.33
C ALA A 34 9.95 17.02 15.23
N GLU A 35 10.86 16.47 14.43
CA GLU A 35 10.49 15.48 13.41
C GLU A 35 10.28 14.07 14.04
N PRO A 36 9.12 13.42 13.83
CA PRO A 36 8.70 12.21 14.56
C PRO A 36 9.54 10.95 14.34
N PHE A 37 10.18 10.80 13.20
CA PHE A 37 10.95 9.61 12.83
C PHE A 37 12.46 9.77 13.09
N GLY A 38 12.95 10.98 13.33
CA GLY A 38 14.36 11.32 13.49
C GLY A 38 15.17 11.30 12.19
N TYR A 39 14.51 11.27 11.03
CA TYR A 39 15.13 11.31 9.70
C TYR A 39 16.04 12.54 9.57
N VAL A 40 15.52 13.74 9.84
CA VAL A 40 16.27 15.00 9.68
C VAL A 40 17.53 15.04 10.57
N ALA A 41 17.46 14.46 11.78
CA ALA A 41 18.60 14.40 12.68
C ALA A 41 19.66 13.38 12.23
N VAL A 42 19.25 12.27 11.62
CA VAL A 42 20.15 11.24 11.08
C VAL A 42 20.79 11.71 9.78
N ASP A 43 20.00 12.28 8.87
CA ASP A 43 20.46 12.82 7.59
C ASP A 43 21.56 13.86 7.81
N ASN A 44 21.30 14.84 8.69
CA ASN A 44 22.29 15.84 9.07
C ASN A 44 23.55 15.26 9.74
N ALA A 45 23.43 14.16 10.49
CA ALA A 45 24.57 13.51 11.12
C ALA A 45 25.44 12.75 10.11
N ILE A 46 24.86 12.29 9.00
CA ILE A 46 25.54 11.53 7.94
C ILE A 46 26.11 12.47 6.87
N ASP A 47 25.46 13.60 6.61
CA ASP A 47 25.84 14.57 5.57
C ASP A 47 27.31 14.99 5.66
N PHE A 48 27.82 15.21 6.87
CA PHE A 48 29.20 15.66 7.09
C PHE A 48 30.22 14.52 7.21
N LEU A 49 29.80 13.25 7.11
CA LEU A 49 30.71 12.11 7.17
C LEU A 49 31.42 11.91 5.84
N SER A 50 32.73 11.64 5.91
CA SER A 50 33.51 11.18 4.77
C SER A 50 33.05 9.81 4.27
N VAL A 51 33.41 9.46 3.02
CA VAL A 51 33.05 8.15 2.43
C VAL A 51 33.58 6.99 3.28
N GLU A 52 34.79 7.11 3.83
CA GLU A 52 35.36 6.09 4.72
C GLU A 52 34.57 5.95 6.03
N GLU A 53 34.16 7.07 6.64
CA GLU A 53 33.33 7.06 7.85
C GLU A 53 31.91 6.55 7.60
N ARG A 54 31.34 6.79 6.42
CA ARG A 54 30.02 6.24 6.06
C ARG A 54 30.07 4.73 5.85
N ASN A 55 31.17 4.21 5.29
CA ASN A 55 31.32 2.80 4.96
C ASN A 55 31.77 1.94 6.15
N PHE A 56 32.65 2.46 7.01
CA PHE A 56 33.23 1.71 8.13
C PHE A 56 32.88 2.25 9.52
N GLY A 57 32.34 3.47 9.59
CA GLY A 57 31.91 4.07 10.84
C GLY A 57 30.52 3.57 11.27
N TYR A 58 30.27 3.62 12.57
CA TYR A 58 28.94 3.47 13.12
C TYR A 58 28.26 4.84 13.22
N LEU A 59 26.93 4.87 13.09
CA LEU A 59 26.15 6.08 13.32
C LEU A 59 26.36 6.54 14.77
N LYS A 60 27.07 7.66 14.95
CA LYS A 60 27.28 8.25 16.28
C LYS A 60 25.95 8.80 16.78
N PHE A 61 25.57 8.44 18.01
CA PHE A 61 24.43 9.06 18.68
C PHE A 61 24.74 10.53 18.97
N THR A 62 24.29 11.42 18.08
CA THR A 62 24.41 12.86 18.29
C THR A 62 23.47 13.30 19.41
N ASN A 63 23.81 14.41 20.08
CA ASN A 63 22.96 14.98 21.13
C ASN A 63 21.54 15.24 20.62
N TYR A 64 21.39 15.73 19.38
CA TYR A 64 20.09 16.00 18.77
C TYR A 64 19.30 14.72 18.48
N LEU A 65 19.95 13.65 18.02
CA LEU A 65 19.28 12.36 17.86
C LEU A 65 18.80 11.81 19.21
N LEU A 66 19.62 11.93 20.26
CA LEU A 66 19.22 11.53 21.60
C LEU A 66 18.02 12.34 22.12
N PHE A 67 18.05 13.67 21.98
CA PHE A 67 16.94 14.53 22.39
C PHE A 67 15.65 14.24 21.60
N ASN A 68 15.75 13.97 20.30
CA ASN A 68 14.63 13.52 19.49
C ASN A 68 14.01 12.24 20.06
N ARG A 69 14.83 11.20 20.30
CA ARG A 69 14.35 9.92 20.84
C ARG A 69 13.74 10.08 22.22
N LEU A 70 14.36 10.84 23.11
CA LEU A 70 13.81 11.11 24.45
C LEU A 70 12.48 11.86 24.39
N PHE A 71 12.36 12.84 23.50
CA PHE A 71 11.11 13.60 23.32
C PHE A 71 9.97 12.71 22.84
N TRP A 72 10.17 11.94 21.75
CA TRP A 72 9.12 11.12 21.16
C TRP A 72 8.79 9.86 21.97
N VAL A 73 9.79 9.22 22.58
CA VAL A 73 9.55 8.12 23.53
C VAL A 73 8.84 8.66 24.77
N GLY A 74 9.27 9.81 25.31
CA GLY A 74 8.60 10.46 26.44
C GLY A 74 7.14 10.80 26.12
N LEU A 75 6.87 11.42 24.97
CA LEU A 75 5.53 11.75 24.50
C LEU A 75 4.66 10.50 24.34
N SER A 76 5.19 9.43 23.73
CA SER A 76 4.45 8.18 23.57
C SER A 76 4.10 7.52 24.90
N VAL A 77 5.04 7.49 25.87
CA VAL A 77 4.77 6.98 27.23
C VAL A 77 3.71 7.83 27.94
N LEU A 78 3.78 9.16 27.83
CA LEU A 78 2.77 10.06 28.41
C LEU A 78 1.38 9.84 27.80
N LEU A 79 1.30 9.67 26.47
CA LEU A 79 0.05 9.39 25.78
C LEU A 79 -0.52 8.03 26.17
N ILE A 80 0.32 6.99 26.27
CA ILE A 80 -0.09 5.66 26.73
C ILE A 80 -0.60 5.73 28.17
N PHE A 81 0.11 6.42 29.06
CA PHE A 81 -0.31 6.58 30.45
C PHE A 81 -1.62 7.36 30.58
N SER A 82 -1.79 8.43 29.79
CA SER A 82 -3.03 9.22 29.73
C SER A 82 -4.19 8.37 29.19
N ALA A 83 -3.95 7.58 28.14
CA ALA A 83 -4.93 6.66 27.60
C ALA A 83 -5.32 5.59 28.61
N TYR A 84 -4.35 5.00 29.32
CA TYR A 84 -4.57 4.02 30.38
C TYR A 84 -5.43 4.59 31.52
N ARG A 85 -5.12 5.81 31.99
CA ARG A 85 -5.91 6.47 33.05
C ARG A 85 -7.33 6.83 32.62
N LYS A 86 -7.53 7.20 31.36
CA LYS A 86 -8.86 7.55 30.82
C LYS A 86 -9.66 6.34 30.35
N PHE A 87 -9.03 5.18 30.20
CA PHE A 87 -9.68 3.99 29.68
C PHE A 87 -10.67 3.42 30.71
N ASN A 88 -11.94 3.35 30.33
CA ASN A 88 -12.98 2.73 31.14
C ASN A 88 -13.54 1.50 30.44
N PHE A 89 -13.27 0.33 31.02
CA PHE A 89 -13.70 -0.97 30.50
C PHE A 89 -15.23 -1.07 30.32
N LYS A 90 -16.01 -0.46 31.23
CA LYS A 90 -17.48 -0.47 31.16
C LYS A 90 -18.02 0.37 29.99
N GLY A 91 -17.30 1.44 29.61
CA GLY A 91 -17.64 2.27 28.44
C GLY A 91 -17.33 1.57 27.12
N PHE A 92 -16.17 0.90 27.06
CA PHE A 92 -15.73 0.14 25.88
C PHE A 92 -16.72 -0.98 25.49
N LEU A 93 -17.22 -1.73 26.47
CA LEU A 93 -18.20 -2.81 26.23
C LEU A 93 -19.61 -2.30 25.86
N LYS A 94 -20.00 -1.09 26.28
CA LYS A 94 -21.35 -0.55 26.03
C LYS A 94 -21.51 0.01 24.60
N THR A 95 -20.46 0.58 24.01
CA THR A 95 -20.54 1.27 22.70
C THR A 95 -20.86 0.33 21.54
N GLU A 96 -20.45 -0.94 21.58
CA GLU A 96 -20.79 -1.91 20.54
C GLU A 96 -22.09 -2.68 20.81
N ARG A 97 -22.41 -2.99 22.07
CA ARG A 97 -23.61 -3.78 22.41
C ARG A 97 -24.91 -2.98 22.30
N LYS A 98 -24.95 -1.70 22.75
CA LYS A 98 -26.20 -0.91 22.72
C LYS A 98 -26.65 -0.54 21.31
N ARG A 99 -25.73 -0.19 20.40
CA ARG A 99 -26.10 0.23 19.03
C ARG A 99 -26.62 -0.89 18.14
N LYS A 100 -26.36 -2.15 18.51
CA LYS A 100 -26.85 -3.33 17.80
C LYS A 100 -28.13 -3.89 18.44
N LEU A 101 -28.21 -3.88 19.77
CA LEU A 101 -29.40 -4.35 20.50
C LEU A 101 -30.61 -3.41 20.35
N GLU A 102 -30.45 -2.09 20.46
CA GLU A 102 -31.58 -1.13 20.31
C GLU A 102 -32.18 -1.11 18.89
N LYS A 103 -31.45 -1.60 17.86
CA LYS A 103 -31.99 -1.71 16.49
C LYS A 103 -32.68 -3.05 16.21
N GLU A 104 -32.39 -4.10 16.97
CA GLU A 104 -32.98 -5.43 16.78
C GLU A 104 -34.13 -5.72 17.76
N THR A 105 -34.19 -5.08 18.94
CA THR A 105 -35.29 -5.31 19.89
C THR A 105 -36.61 -4.63 19.55
N ASP A 106 -36.62 -3.59 18.71
CA ASP A 106 -37.85 -2.89 18.32
C ASP A 106 -38.57 -3.49 17.09
N THR A 107 -38.08 -4.59 16.51
CA THR A 107 -38.71 -5.23 15.32
C THR A 107 -38.91 -6.73 15.41
N LEU A 108 -38.56 -7.39 16.52
CA LEU A 108 -38.77 -8.84 16.67
C LEU A 108 -40.08 -9.16 17.39
N ASN A 109 -41.20 -8.82 16.74
CA ASN A 109 -42.44 -9.55 16.95
C ASN A 109 -42.30 -10.91 16.26
N PHE A 110 -41.85 -11.93 17.00
CA PHE A 110 -41.98 -13.32 16.57
C PHE A 110 -43.46 -13.72 16.64
N ALA A 111 -44.23 -13.31 15.63
CA ALA A 111 -45.46 -14.01 15.30
C ALA A 111 -45.08 -15.39 14.77
N PRO A 112 -45.77 -16.48 15.15
CA PRO A 112 -45.56 -17.78 14.53
C PRO A 112 -45.94 -17.67 13.05
N SER A 113 -44.95 -17.57 12.18
CA SER A 113 -45.17 -17.57 10.74
C SER A 113 -45.71 -18.95 10.35
N LYS A 114 -46.87 -18.96 9.69
CA LYS A 114 -47.39 -20.16 9.03
C LYS A 114 -46.28 -20.75 8.18
N GLU A 115 -46.05 -22.04 8.36
CA GLU A 115 -45.13 -22.89 7.61
C GLU A 115 -45.58 -22.94 6.15
N ASN A 116 -45.32 -21.87 5.42
CA ASN A 116 -45.36 -21.88 3.97
C ASN A 116 -44.15 -22.71 3.56
N SER A 117 -44.41 -23.96 3.20
CA SER A 117 -43.45 -24.82 2.51
C SER A 117 -42.90 -24.05 1.32
N ILE A 118 -41.74 -23.44 1.49
CA ILE A 118 -40.97 -22.86 0.39
C ILE A 118 -40.60 -24.07 -0.45
N LYS A 119 -41.36 -24.31 -1.52
CA LYS A 119 -40.97 -25.26 -2.55
C LYS A 119 -39.57 -24.85 -2.98
N SER A 120 -38.57 -25.61 -2.53
CA SER A 120 -37.20 -25.47 -2.98
C SER A 120 -37.24 -25.65 -4.48
N LYS A 121 -37.17 -24.53 -5.20
CA LYS A 121 -37.03 -24.54 -6.65
C LYS A 121 -35.63 -25.08 -6.86
N SER A 122 -35.51 -26.40 -7.04
CA SER A 122 -34.24 -27.02 -7.42
C SER A 122 -33.89 -26.48 -8.79
N SER A 123 -33.21 -25.33 -8.83
CA SER A 123 -32.59 -24.87 -10.05
C SER A 123 -31.62 -25.98 -10.45
N PRO A 124 -31.73 -26.55 -11.66
CA PRO A 124 -30.73 -27.50 -12.11
C PRO A 124 -29.38 -26.80 -12.00
N THR A 125 -28.45 -27.40 -11.26
CA THR A 125 -27.07 -26.94 -11.17
C THR A 125 -26.42 -27.15 -12.53
N GLN A 126 -26.63 -26.21 -13.43
CA GLN A 126 -25.99 -26.23 -14.74
C GLN A 126 -24.54 -25.82 -14.54
N PHE A 127 -23.66 -26.82 -14.39
CA PHE A 127 -22.22 -26.61 -14.33
C PHE A 127 -21.70 -26.20 -15.71
N SER A 128 -21.93 -24.94 -16.09
CA SER A 128 -21.45 -24.33 -17.31
C SER A 128 -20.35 -23.31 -17.00
N VAL A 129 -19.32 -23.27 -17.85
CA VAL A 129 -18.22 -22.30 -17.77
C VAL A 129 -18.76 -20.86 -17.76
N ALA A 130 -19.84 -20.59 -18.51
CA ALA A 130 -20.49 -19.28 -18.54
C ALA A 130 -21.14 -18.90 -17.19
N GLU A 131 -21.65 -19.89 -16.44
CA GLU A 131 -22.21 -19.65 -15.10
C GLU A 131 -21.11 -19.36 -14.09
N PHE A 132 -19.99 -20.08 -14.16
CA PHE A 132 -18.82 -19.79 -13.32
C PHE A 132 -18.22 -18.42 -13.60
N ALA A 133 -18.19 -17.97 -14.86
CA ALA A 133 -17.76 -16.62 -15.19
C ALA A 133 -18.66 -15.53 -14.56
N LYS A 134 -19.98 -15.74 -14.55
CA LYS A 134 -20.93 -14.83 -13.87
C LYS A 134 -20.71 -14.82 -12.35
N LYS A 135 -20.51 -16.00 -11.75
CA LYS A 135 -20.19 -16.13 -10.32
C LYS A 135 -18.88 -15.46 -9.97
N LEU A 136 -17.84 -15.66 -10.79
CA LEU A 136 -16.52 -15.03 -10.66
C LEU A 136 -16.65 -13.51 -10.60
N PHE A 137 -17.39 -12.90 -11.54
CA PHE A 137 -17.57 -11.45 -11.59
C PHE A 137 -18.35 -10.93 -10.36
N SER A 138 -19.43 -11.62 -9.98
CA SER A 138 -20.23 -11.26 -8.80
C SER A 138 -19.41 -11.33 -7.50
N LEU A 139 -18.64 -12.41 -7.32
CA LEU A 139 -17.74 -12.58 -6.18
C LEU A 139 -16.63 -11.53 -6.18
N SER A 140 -16.05 -11.21 -7.34
CA SER A 140 -15.01 -10.18 -7.46
C SER A 140 -15.54 -8.83 -7.01
N LEU A 141 -16.73 -8.42 -7.46
CA LEU A 141 -17.38 -7.18 -7.04
C LEU A 141 -17.67 -7.15 -5.53
N LEU A 142 -18.07 -8.28 -4.97
CA LEU A 142 -18.29 -8.41 -3.52
C LEU A 142 -16.98 -8.22 -2.76
N GLU A 143 -15.89 -8.85 -3.20
CA GLU A 143 -14.59 -8.75 -2.54
C GLU A 143 -13.96 -7.36 -2.70
N ILE A 144 -14.11 -6.71 -3.86
CA ILE A 144 -13.73 -5.30 -4.05
C ILE A 144 -14.44 -4.42 -3.02
N LYS A 145 -15.77 -4.58 -2.87
CA LYS A 145 -16.54 -3.82 -1.88
C LYS A 145 -16.07 -4.12 -0.46
N ASN A 146 -15.70 -5.36 -0.16
CA ASN A 146 -15.20 -5.73 1.17
C ASN A 146 -13.85 -5.06 1.50
N VAL A 147 -13.01 -4.81 0.51
CA VAL A 147 -11.73 -4.11 0.70
C VAL A 147 -11.93 -2.60 0.75
N VAL A 148 -12.72 -2.02 -0.15
CA VAL A 148 -12.83 -0.56 -0.34
C VAL A 148 -13.83 0.12 0.61
N ARG A 149 -14.89 -0.59 1.03
CA ARG A 149 -15.96 -0.02 1.87
C ARG A 149 -15.53 0.34 3.31
N PRO A 150 -14.71 -0.47 4.01
CA PRO A 150 -14.24 -0.14 5.35
C PRO A 150 -13.57 1.23 5.44
N SER A 151 -13.73 1.91 6.58
CA SER A 151 -13.14 3.23 6.79
C SER A 151 -11.61 3.22 6.76
N GLY A 152 -10.99 2.11 7.17
CA GLY A 152 -9.53 1.97 7.15
C GLY A 152 -8.93 2.14 5.76
N PHE A 153 -9.54 1.53 4.73
CA PHE A 153 -9.10 1.69 3.34
C PHE A 153 -9.16 3.16 2.91
N LYS A 154 -10.28 3.85 3.18
CA LYS A 154 -10.47 5.25 2.80
C LYS A 154 -9.46 6.19 3.48
N VAL A 155 -9.14 5.93 4.75
CA VAL A 155 -8.13 6.69 5.47
C VAL A 155 -6.75 6.47 4.85
N ILE A 156 -6.36 5.22 4.64
CA ILE A 156 -5.07 4.87 4.05
C ILE A 156 -4.93 5.49 2.66
N LEU A 157 -5.96 5.34 1.82
CA LEU A 157 -6.00 5.99 0.50
C LEU A 157 -5.83 7.51 0.63
N GLY A 158 -6.55 8.14 1.55
CA GLY A 158 -6.43 9.58 1.82
C GLY A 158 -5.04 10.00 2.27
N ILE A 159 -4.38 9.19 3.13
CA ILE A 159 -2.99 9.43 3.54
C ILE A 159 -2.06 9.35 2.34
N VAL A 160 -2.10 8.27 1.54
CA VAL A 160 -1.15 8.11 0.43
C VAL A 160 -1.36 9.18 -0.65
N VAL A 161 -2.61 9.56 -0.93
CA VAL A 161 -2.91 10.68 -1.84
C VAL A 161 -2.39 12.00 -1.28
N LEU A 162 -2.61 12.27 0.01
CA LEU A 162 -2.08 13.46 0.65
C LEU A 162 -0.56 13.49 0.60
N MET A 163 0.12 12.36 0.86
CA MET A 163 1.57 12.25 0.73
C MET A 163 2.03 12.52 -0.69
N ASN A 164 1.36 11.96 -1.70
CA ASN A 164 1.69 12.22 -3.12
C ASN A 164 1.53 13.70 -3.48
N ILE A 165 0.47 14.35 -3.00
CA ILE A 165 0.22 15.78 -3.22
C ILE A 165 1.29 16.62 -2.51
N LEU A 166 1.54 16.36 -1.22
CA LEU A 166 2.51 17.11 -0.42
C LEU A 166 3.93 16.94 -0.97
N GLN A 167 4.33 15.72 -1.33
CA GLN A 167 5.61 15.47 -2.00
C GLN A 167 5.69 16.32 -3.26
N ASN A 168 4.73 16.20 -4.17
CA ASN A 168 4.79 16.91 -5.44
C ASN A 168 4.66 18.44 -5.31
N LEU A 169 4.02 18.97 -4.26
CA LEU A 169 3.96 20.43 -4.04
C LEU A 169 5.23 20.97 -3.38
N LEU A 170 5.66 20.34 -2.28
CA LEU A 170 6.68 20.85 -1.38
C LEU A 170 8.08 20.45 -1.80
N TRP A 171 8.23 19.27 -2.37
CA TRP A 171 9.52 18.79 -2.85
C TRP A 171 9.83 19.45 -4.19
N ASN A 172 10.96 20.15 -4.24
CA ASN A 172 11.49 20.77 -5.44
C ASN A 172 12.99 20.51 -5.47
N ALA A 173 13.50 19.93 -6.56
CA ALA A 173 14.91 19.60 -6.74
C ALA A 173 15.83 20.83 -6.87
N SER A 174 15.33 22.02 -6.50
CA SER A 174 16.05 23.30 -6.46
C SER A 174 17.40 23.24 -5.76
N TYR A 175 17.63 22.28 -4.86
CA TYR A 175 18.89 22.16 -4.11
C TYR A 175 20.09 21.79 -5.00
N TYR A 176 19.89 21.09 -6.13
CA TYR A 176 21.00 20.61 -6.97
C TYR A 176 21.05 21.21 -8.39
N ILE A 177 19.89 21.59 -8.97
CA ILE A 177 19.80 21.88 -10.42
C ILE A 177 19.07 23.19 -10.73
N GLY A 178 18.54 23.89 -9.71
CA GLY A 178 17.71 25.08 -9.87
C GLY A 178 16.22 24.75 -10.06
N PRO A 179 15.36 25.77 -10.31
CA PRO A 179 13.91 25.57 -10.45
C PRO A 179 13.60 24.60 -11.59
N THR A 180 13.06 23.43 -11.26
CA THR A 180 12.61 22.47 -12.27
C THR A 180 11.18 22.76 -12.68
N GLU A 181 10.94 22.81 -13.99
CA GLU A 181 9.58 22.84 -14.55
C GLU A 181 8.77 21.63 -14.06
N PRO A 182 7.44 21.76 -13.85
CA PRO A 182 6.55 20.69 -13.40
C PRO A 182 6.30 19.66 -14.54
N LEU A 183 7.34 18.95 -14.93
CA LEU A 183 7.33 17.91 -15.96
C LEU A 183 6.70 16.63 -15.42
N THR A 184 6.02 15.87 -16.27
CA THR A 184 5.28 14.68 -15.84
C THR A 184 6.15 13.64 -15.13
N PHE A 185 7.42 13.45 -15.54
CA PHE A 185 8.30 12.50 -14.86
C PHE A 185 8.59 12.88 -13.39
N THR A 186 8.63 14.18 -13.08
CA THR A 186 8.80 14.64 -11.70
C THR A 186 7.56 14.31 -10.86
N MET A 187 6.37 14.37 -11.47
CA MET A 187 5.11 14.03 -10.82
C MET A 187 4.95 12.53 -10.55
N THR A 188 5.48 11.70 -11.45
CA THR A 188 5.44 10.23 -11.32
C THR A 188 6.56 9.67 -10.46
N ALA A 189 7.57 10.46 -10.11
CA ALA A 189 8.73 10.06 -9.30
C ALA A 189 8.36 9.57 -7.89
N PHE A 190 7.23 10.03 -7.34
CA PHE A 190 6.69 9.54 -6.06
C PHE A 190 6.58 8.00 -6.01
N ARG A 191 6.32 7.35 -7.16
CA ARG A 191 6.24 5.89 -7.22
C ARG A 191 7.57 5.20 -6.87
N LEU A 192 8.71 5.85 -7.10
CA LEU A 192 10.03 5.29 -6.82
C LEU A 192 10.27 5.33 -5.30
N SER A 193 10.05 6.48 -4.68
CA SER A 193 10.25 6.65 -3.24
C SER A 193 9.23 5.87 -2.39
N PHE A 194 7.96 5.79 -2.84
CA PHE A 194 6.87 5.19 -2.05
C PHE A 194 6.34 3.87 -2.59
N GLY A 195 6.81 3.41 -3.76
CA GLY A 195 6.32 2.19 -4.42
C GLY A 195 6.45 0.96 -3.55
N VAL A 196 7.56 0.80 -2.84
CA VAL A 196 7.79 -0.33 -1.91
C VAL A 196 6.74 -0.36 -0.80
N PHE A 197 6.39 0.79 -0.23
CA PHE A 197 5.34 0.87 0.80
C PHE A 197 3.97 0.47 0.25
N ILE A 198 3.66 0.89 -0.98
CA ILE A 198 2.41 0.51 -1.67
C ILE A 198 2.40 -1.00 -1.95
N MET A 199 3.53 -1.58 -2.38
CA MET A 199 3.67 -3.02 -2.59
C MET A 199 3.44 -3.80 -1.29
N ILE A 200 4.09 -3.44 -0.19
CA ILE A 200 3.91 -4.10 1.12
C ILE A 200 2.45 -4.03 1.55
N LEU A 201 1.83 -2.87 1.41
CA LEU A 201 0.45 -2.65 1.78
C LEU A 201 -0.51 -3.54 0.98
N LEU A 202 -0.32 -3.61 -0.34
CA LEU A 202 -1.09 -4.49 -1.21
C LEU A 202 -0.84 -5.97 -0.91
N MET A 203 0.41 -6.35 -0.60
CA MET A 203 0.75 -7.71 -0.22
C MET A 203 0.06 -8.15 1.07
N VAL A 204 0.05 -7.29 2.09
CA VAL A 204 -0.64 -7.57 3.36
C VAL A 204 -2.14 -7.68 3.11
N TRP A 205 -2.76 -6.75 2.39
CA TRP A 205 -4.19 -6.83 2.08
C TRP A 205 -4.56 -8.04 1.24
N ALA A 206 -3.70 -8.45 0.29
CA ALA A 206 -3.89 -9.66 -0.49
C ALA A 206 -3.90 -10.91 0.39
N GLY A 207 -2.95 -11.03 1.32
CA GLY A 207 -2.89 -12.16 2.26
C GLY A 207 -4.08 -12.19 3.22
N GLU A 208 -4.48 -11.02 3.74
CA GLU A 208 -5.66 -10.91 4.61
C GLU A 208 -6.95 -11.29 3.88
N LEU A 209 -7.11 -10.85 2.63
CA LEU A 209 -8.26 -11.21 1.81
C LEU A 209 -8.27 -12.71 1.50
N PHE A 210 -7.11 -13.31 1.22
CA PHE A 210 -6.98 -14.74 0.94
C PHE A 210 -7.49 -15.59 2.11
N PHE A 211 -7.11 -15.25 3.35
CA PHE A 211 -7.48 -16.01 4.56
C PHE A 211 -8.77 -15.52 5.25
N LYS A 212 -9.47 -14.54 4.68
CA LYS A 212 -10.60 -13.87 5.30
C LYS A 212 -11.72 -14.81 5.77
N ASP A 213 -12.07 -15.83 5.00
CA ASP A 213 -13.16 -16.74 5.38
C ASP A 213 -12.86 -17.51 6.66
N ARG A 214 -11.58 -17.81 6.90
CA ARG A 214 -11.12 -18.49 8.11
C ARG A 214 -11.11 -17.54 9.30
N THR A 215 -10.76 -16.26 9.09
CA THR A 215 -10.71 -15.28 10.19
C THR A 215 -12.10 -14.88 10.66
N VAL A 216 -13.10 -14.89 9.78
CA VAL A 216 -14.50 -14.58 10.13
C VAL A 216 -15.38 -15.81 10.37
N ASN A 217 -14.79 -17.02 10.43
CA ASN A 217 -15.49 -18.30 10.59
C ASN A 217 -16.59 -18.57 9.52
N PHE A 218 -16.49 -17.92 8.37
CA PHE A 218 -17.42 -18.08 7.25
C PHE A 218 -17.10 -19.31 6.39
N TRP A 219 -15.89 -19.85 6.51
CA TRP A 219 -15.41 -20.99 5.72
C TRP A 219 -16.34 -22.21 5.76
N GLN A 220 -17.03 -22.47 6.88
CA GLN A 220 -17.99 -23.59 7.01
C GLN A 220 -19.20 -23.47 6.07
N ILE A 221 -19.65 -22.23 5.83
CA ILE A 221 -20.74 -21.94 4.90
C ILE A 221 -20.20 -21.90 3.46
N ALA A 222 -19.00 -21.34 3.28
CA ALA A 222 -18.32 -21.27 2.00
C ALA A 222 -18.06 -22.67 1.40
N ASP A 223 -17.65 -23.63 2.22
CA ASP A 223 -17.32 -24.99 1.80
C ASP A 223 -18.54 -25.84 1.40
N ALA A 224 -19.75 -25.44 1.85
CA ALA A 224 -21.00 -26.10 1.46
C ALA A 224 -21.53 -25.64 0.10
N LEU A 225 -20.98 -24.55 -0.47
CA LEU A 225 -21.41 -24.03 -1.77
C LEU A 225 -20.81 -24.86 -2.91
N PRO A 226 -21.58 -25.21 -3.96
CA PRO A 226 -21.07 -25.91 -5.14
C PRO A 226 -20.32 -24.95 -6.07
N ILE A 227 -19.26 -24.31 -5.56
CA ILE A 227 -18.42 -23.37 -6.29
C ILE A 227 -16.98 -23.90 -6.24
N PRO A 228 -16.30 -24.04 -7.39
CA PRO A 228 -14.94 -24.55 -7.39
C PRO A 228 -13.97 -23.52 -6.79
N VAL A 229 -12.92 -24.04 -6.14
CA VAL A 229 -11.92 -23.22 -5.41
C VAL A 229 -11.24 -22.19 -6.30
N TRP A 230 -11.01 -22.50 -7.57
CA TRP A 230 -10.39 -21.56 -8.52
C TRP A 230 -11.27 -20.32 -8.73
N THR A 231 -12.59 -20.45 -8.73
CA THR A 231 -13.50 -19.30 -8.91
C THR A 231 -13.41 -18.34 -7.73
N VAL A 232 -13.36 -18.87 -6.50
CA VAL A 232 -13.20 -18.05 -5.29
C VAL A 232 -11.83 -17.37 -5.28
N THR A 233 -10.77 -18.14 -5.51
CA THR A 233 -9.39 -17.63 -5.48
C THR A 233 -9.16 -16.57 -6.55
N LEU A 234 -9.57 -16.84 -7.79
CA LEU A 234 -9.45 -15.90 -8.90
C LEU A 234 -10.30 -14.64 -8.66
N SER A 235 -11.48 -14.76 -8.04
CA SER A 235 -12.29 -13.58 -7.71
C SER A 235 -11.59 -12.62 -6.74
N ARG A 236 -10.86 -13.16 -5.76
CA ARG A 236 -10.08 -12.37 -4.80
C ARG A 236 -8.86 -11.74 -5.46
N PHE A 237 -8.22 -12.46 -6.37
CA PHE A 237 -7.10 -11.95 -7.14
C PHE A 237 -7.52 -10.79 -8.06
N ILE A 238 -8.64 -10.94 -8.78
CA ILE A 238 -9.24 -9.86 -9.59
C ILE A 238 -9.61 -8.67 -8.68
N ALA A 239 -10.21 -8.93 -7.52
CA ALA A 239 -10.57 -7.87 -6.58
C ALA A 239 -9.35 -7.06 -6.12
N MET A 240 -8.26 -7.73 -5.73
CA MET A 240 -7.02 -7.06 -5.34
C MET A 240 -6.35 -6.34 -6.52
N SER A 241 -6.44 -6.89 -7.73
CA SER A 241 -5.94 -6.24 -8.95
C SER A 241 -6.69 -4.93 -9.23
N VAL A 242 -8.01 -4.91 -9.05
CA VAL A 242 -8.82 -3.68 -9.17
C VAL A 242 -8.52 -2.69 -8.04
N VAL A 243 -8.30 -3.18 -6.81
CA VAL A 243 -7.89 -2.31 -5.69
C VAL A 243 -6.55 -1.65 -5.96
N ALA A 244 -5.57 -2.39 -6.49
CA ALA A 244 -4.28 -1.85 -6.91
C ALA A 244 -4.44 -0.83 -8.04
N PHE A 245 -5.35 -1.08 -9.00
CA PHE A 245 -5.68 -0.12 -10.05
C PHE A 245 -6.25 1.18 -9.48
N ILE A 246 -7.20 1.10 -8.54
CA ILE A 246 -7.80 2.29 -7.90
C ILE A 246 -6.72 3.12 -7.21
N LEU A 247 -5.78 2.49 -6.51
CA LEU A 247 -4.66 3.18 -5.85
C LEU A 247 -3.77 3.91 -6.88
N ALA A 248 -3.28 3.18 -7.89
CA ALA A 248 -2.42 3.71 -8.94
C ALA A 248 -3.10 4.84 -9.73
N PHE A 249 -4.38 4.66 -10.06
CA PHE A 249 -5.18 5.65 -10.76
C PHE A 249 -5.37 6.92 -9.93
N THR A 250 -5.55 6.78 -8.61
CA THR A 250 -5.68 7.95 -7.74
C THR A 250 -4.36 8.75 -7.68
N PHE A 251 -3.20 8.09 -7.76
CA PHE A 251 -1.90 8.79 -7.87
C PHE A 251 -1.74 9.52 -9.19
N MET A 252 -2.24 8.94 -10.29
CA MET A 252 -2.28 9.63 -11.57
C MET A 252 -3.15 10.89 -11.47
N CYS A 253 -4.34 10.79 -10.89
CA CYS A 253 -5.22 11.95 -10.71
C CYS A 253 -4.60 13.02 -9.80
N SER A 254 -3.96 12.65 -8.70
CA SER A 254 -3.31 13.61 -7.81
C SER A 254 -2.08 14.25 -8.44
N GLY A 255 -1.27 13.50 -9.19
CA GLY A 255 -0.15 14.03 -9.95
C GLY A 255 -0.60 15.07 -10.98
N ILE A 256 -1.61 14.75 -11.80
CA ILE A 256 -2.19 15.68 -12.79
C ILE A 256 -2.73 16.94 -12.10
N PHE A 257 -3.40 16.78 -10.97
CA PHE A 257 -3.93 17.90 -10.18
C PHE A 257 -2.80 18.84 -9.72
N VAL A 258 -1.73 18.30 -9.14
CA VAL A 258 -0.58 19.11 -8.69
C VAL A 258 0.15 19.76 -9.86
N GLN A 259 0.37 19.01 -10.95
CA GLN A 259 1.02 19.52 -12.17
C GLN A 259 0.25 20.73 -12.74
N THR A 260 -1.09 20.67 -12.70
CA THR A 260 -1.95 21.77 -13.13
C THR A 260 -1.81 22.99 -12.22
N ILE A 261 -1.81 22.79 -10.89
CA ILE A 261 -1.65 23.89 -9.91
C ILE A 261 -0.29 24.59 -10.03
N LYS A 262 0.77 23.84 -10.36
CA LYS A 262 2.11 24.40 -10.60
C LYS A 262 2.24 25.16 -11.93
N GLY A 263 1.19 25.24 -12.74
CA GLY A 263 1.21 25.91 -14.06
C GLY A 263 1.67 25.01 -15.21
N GLY A 264 1.92 23.72 -14.95
CA GLY A 264 2.41 22.74 -15.92
C GLY A 264 1.34 22.09 -16.80
N ALA A 265 0.15 22.69 -16.93
CA ALA A 265 -0.97 22.07 -17.64
C ALA A 265 -0.66 21.73 -19.11
N ASN A 266 0.19 22.53 -19.76
CA ASN A 266 0.63 22.30 -21.14
C ASN A 266 1.70 21.21 -21.28
N LEU A 267 2.29 20.77 -20.16
CA LEU A 267 3.39 19.79 -20.10
C LEU A 267 2.90 18.40 -19.64
N ILE A 268 1.58 18.18 -19.62
CA ILE A 268 0.99 16.91 -19.18
C ILE A 268 1.16 15.86 -20.28
N ASP A 269 1.96 14.83 -20.01
CA ASP A 269 2.02 13.63 -20.83
C ASP A 269 1.20 12.48 -20.20
N LEU A 270 -0.03 12.29 -20.69
CA LEU A 270 -0.90 11.19 -20.26
C LEU A 270 -0.32 9.80 -20.57
N LYS A 271 0.49 9.66 -21.62
CA LYS A 271 1.13 8.38 -21.96
C LYS A 271 2.20 8.04 -20.92
N LEU A 272 2.99 9.03 -20.49
CA LEU A 272 3.99 8.83 -19.44
C LEU A 272 3.34 8.48 -18.10
N TYR A 273 2.27 9.17 -17.71
CA TYR A 273 1.49 8.78 -16.52
C TYR A 273 0.99 7.34 -16.58
N ALA A 274 0.41 6.93 -17.70
CA ALA A 274 -0.08 5.58 -17.88
C ALA A 274 1.07 4.55 -17.85
N TYR A 275 2.19 4.86 -18.51
CA TYR A 275 3.35 3.98 -18.55
C TYR A 275 3.99 3.80 -17.17
N ASP A 276 4.14 4.89 -16.41
CA ASP A 276 4.80 4.88 -15.10
C ASP A 276 3.90 4.32 -14.00
N LEU A 277 2.64 4.77 -13.92
CA LEU A 277 1.76 4.44 -12.81
C LEU A 277 0.86 3.24 -13.09
N LEU A 278 0.48 3.00 -14.35
CA LEU A 278 -0.36 1.85 -14.72
C LEU A 278 0.45 0.72 -15.37
N GLY A 279 1.68 0.97 -15.82
CA GLY A 279 2.54 -0.03 -16.45
C GLY A 279 3.35 -0.88 -15.48
N TYR A 280 4.46 -1.42 -15.99
CA TYR A 280 5.38 -2.32 -15.27
C TYR A 280 6.54 -1.59 -14.57
N ASN A 281 6.56 -0.26 -14.59
CA ASN A 281 7.60 0.55 -13.93
C ASN A 281 7.23 0.88 -12.48
N TRP A 282 7.05 -0.17 -11.66
CA TRP A 282 6.49 -0.05 -10.30
C TRP A 282 5.08 0.57 -10.28
N GLY A 283 4.35 0.40 -11.38
CA GLY A 283 2.96 0.75 -11.50
C GLY A 283 2.02 -0.43 -11.21
N TRP A 284 0.76 -0.27 -11.63
CA TRP A 284 -0.30 -1.26 -11.44
C TRP A 284 0.07 -2.69 -11.88
N LEU A 285 0.74 -2.87 -13.02
CA LEU A 285 1.13 -4.21 -13.47
C LEU A 285 2.17 -4.85 -12.55
N THR A 286 3.07 -4.07 -11.97
CA THR A 286 4.03 -4.58 -10.97
C THR A 286 3.31 -5.02 -9.71
N TYR A 287 2.33 -4.24 -9.27
CA TYR A 287 1.50 -4.57 -8.11
C TYR A 287 0.73 -5.88 -8.30
N ILE A 288 0.23 -6.16 -9.51
CA ILE A 288 -0.42 -7.43 -9.84
C ILE A 288 0.55 -8.61 -9.64
N LEU A 289 1.81 -8.48 -10.10
CA LEU A 289 2.82 -9.53 -9.91
C LEU A 289 3.06 -9.79 -8.42
N GLN A 290 3.19 -8.73 -7.62
CA GLN A 290 3.38 -8.86 -6.17
C GLN A 290 2.17 -9.47 -5.45
N ILE A 291 0.95 -9.11 -5.87
CA ILE A 291 -0.28 -9.74 -5.36
C ILE A 291 -0.30 -11.24 -5.73
N SER A 292 0.09 -11.60 -6.95
CA SER A 292 0.15 -12.99 -7.37
C SER A 292 1.13 -13.81 -6.53
N LEU A 293 2.31 -13.25 -6.23
CA LEU A 293 3.29 -13.88 -5.34
C LEU A 293 2.66 -14.23 -3.97
N VAL A 294 1.91 -13.31 -3.38
CA VAL A 294 1.22 -13.56 -2.11
C VAL A 294 0.20 -14.69 -2.23
N PHE A 295 -0.60 -14.72 -3.30
CA PHE A 295 -1.59 -15.77 -3.52
C PHE A 295 -0.93 -17.15 -3.70
N PHE A 296 0.20 -17.19 -4.42
CA PHE A 296 0.99 -18.40 -4.59
C PHE A 296 1.53 -18.92 -3.25
N ILE A 297 2.16 -18.05 -2.46
CA ILE A 297 2.69 -18.40 -1.12
C ILE A 297 1.56 -18.79 -0.16
N ALA A 298 0.40 -18.13 -0.24
CA ALA A 298 -0.76 -18.46 0.56
C ALA A 298 -1.30 -19.87 0.25
N GLY A 299 -1.33 -20.23 -1.03
CA GLY A 299 -1.67 -21.58 -1.50
C GLY A 299 -0.71 -22.66 -0.98
N LEU A 300 0.59 -22.38 -0.97
CA LEU A 300 1.63 -23.30 -0.49
C LEU A 300 1.62 -23.47 1.03
N THR A 301 1.65 -22.36 1.77
CA THR A 301 1.83 -22.39 3.23
C THR A 301 0.56 -22.76 3.97
N LYS A 302 -0.62 -22.43 3.40
CA LYS A 302 -1.95 -22.58 4.02
C LYS A 302 -2.07 -21.95 5.42
N ASN A 303 -1.11 -21.10 5.80
CA ASN A 303 -0.99 -20.46 7.09
C ASN A 303 -0.86 -18.95 6.87
N ARG A 304 -1.79 -18.20 7.48
CA ARG A 304 -1.86 -16.74 7.37
C ARG A 304 -0.57 -16.05 7.79
N ILE A 305 -0.03 -16.39 8.95
CA ILE A 305 1.15 -15.70 9.50
C ILE A 305 2.37 -16.01 8.62
N ALA A 306 2.56 -17.28 8.26
CA ALA A 306 3.66 -17.69 7.39
C ALA A 306 3.59 -17.00 6.02
N THR A 307 2.39 -16.84 5.44
CA THR A 307 2.18 -16.14 4.18
C THR A 307 2.69 -14.70 4.25
N HIS A 308 2.32 -13.96 5.29
CA HIS A 308 2.77 -12.58 5.44
C HIS A 308 4.28 -12.47 5.62
N ILE A 309 4.85 -13.29 6.52
CA ILE A 309 6.29 -13.28 6.80
C ILE A 309 7.09 -13.62 5.55
N ILE A 310 6.71 -14.68 4.83
CA ILE A 310 7.46 -15.13 3.65
C ILE A 310 7.32 -14.16 2.50
N SER A 311 6.11 -13.67 2.20
CA SER A 311 5.88 -12.77 1.05
C SER A 311 6.60 -11.43 1.24
N VAL A 312 6.45 -10.82 2.42
CA VAL A 312 7.12 -9.56 2.74
C VAL A 312 8.64 -9.79 2.91
N GLY A 313 9.03 -10.93 3.49
CA GLY A 313 10.43 -11.34 3.63
C GLY A 313 11.14 -11.46 2.28
N ILE A 314 10.51 -12.05 1.26
CA ILE A 314 11.08 -12.15 -0.10
C ILE A 314 11.31 -10.75 -0.69
N LEU A 315 10.36 -9.83 -0.52
CA LEU A 315 10.53 -8.44 -0.98
C LEU A 315 11.72 -7.77 -0.30
N PHE A 316 11.83 -7.87 1.03
CA PHE A 316 12.96 -7.30 1.78
C PHE A 316 14.30 -7.95 1.42
N LEU A 317 14.35 -9.28 1.31
CA LEU A 317 15.56 -9.99 0.90
C LEU A 317 16.00 -9.59 -0.50
N THR A 318 15.05 -9.37 -1.41
CA THR A 318 15.35 -8.86 -2.75
C THR A 318 15.99 -7.49 -2.66
N ILE A 319 15.39 -6.54 -1.94
CA ILE A 319 15.94 -5.19 -1.78
C ILE A 319 17.34 -5.24 -1.16
N LEU A 320 17.51 -5.95 -0.05
CA LEU A 320 18.82 -6.09 0.62
C LEU A 320 19.87 -6.76 -0.27
N SER A 321 19.49 -7.72 -1.10
CA SER A 321 20.42 -8.40 -2.01
C SER A 321 21.00 -7.45 -3.05
N PHE A 322 20.22 -6.48 -3.54
CA PHE A 322 20.71 -5.49 -4.50
C PHE A 322 21.53 -4.40 -3.80
N GLU A 323 21.09 -3.93 -2.64
CA GLU A 323 21.82 -2.94 -1.83
C GLU A 323 23.19 -3.46 -1.36
N LEU A 324 23.29 -4.75 -1.02
CA LEU A 324 24.55 -5.38 -0.60
C LEU A 324 25.41 -5.86 -1.79
N GLY A 325 24.96 -5.67 -3.04
CA GLY A 325 25.66 -6.17 -4.22
C GLY A 325 25.73 -7.70 -4.35
N LEU A 326 24.90 -8.44 -3.60
CA LEU A 326 24.81 -9.90 -3.70
C LEU A 326 24.10 -10.35 -4.99
N ALA A 327 23.20 -9.52 -5.51
CA ALA A 327 22.54 -9.71 -6.80
C ALA A 327 22.82 -8.50 -7.70
N GLU A 328 23.52 -8.74 -8.80
CA GLU A 328 23.81 -7.71 -9.81
C GLU A 328 22.77 -7.70 -10.93
N GLN A 329 22.17 -8.86 -11.22
CA GLN A 329 21.23 -9.03 -12.32
C GLN A 329 19.80 -8.89 -11.84
N THR A 330 19.02 -7.98 -12.46
CA THR A 330 17.60 -7.74 -12.16
C THR A 330 16.71 -8.98 -12.27
N ILE A 331 17.20 -10.07 -12.89
CA ILE A 331 16.44 -11.32 -13.05
C ILE A 331 16.22 -12.04 -11.72
N TYR A 332 17.06 -11.76 -10.71
CA TYR A 332 16.88 -12.30 -9.37
C TYR A 332 15.87 -11.49 -8.54
N ALA A 333 15.47 -10.30 -9.00
CA ALA A 333 14.45 -9.51 -8.35
C ALA A 333 13.08 -9.76 -8.97
N PHE A 334 12.25 -10.52 -8.24
CA PHE A 334 10.87 -10.78 -8.64
C PHE A 334 10.11 -9.47 -8.89
N ALA A 335 9.44 -9.39 -10.05
CA ALA A 335 8.68 -8.24 -10.52
C ALA A 335 9.48 -6.93 -10.71
N ALA A 336 10.82 -6.98 -10.62
CA ALA A 336 11.66 -5.85 -11.01
C ALA A 336 11.92 -5.84 -12.52
N VAL A 337 12.10 -4.64 -13.05
CA VAL A 337 12.45 -4.39 -14.44
C VAL A 337 13.68 -3.47 -14.50
N PRO A 338 14.61 -3.68 -15.46
CA PRO A 338 15.75 -2.80 -15.62
C PRO A 338 15.34 -1.40 -16.14
N GLY A 339 16.14 -0.38 -15.83
CA GLY A 339 15.95 1.00 -16.29
C GLY A 339 14.78 1.75 -15.65
N LEU A 340 14.43 1.40 -14.41
CA LEU A 340 13.32 2.00 -13.67
C LEU A 340 13.50 3.52 -13.46
N GLU A 341 14.75 3.96 -13.23
CA GLU A 341 15.11 5.34 -12.88
C GLU A 341 15.66 6.14 -14.08
N ASP A 342 15.88 5.50 -15.23
CA ASP A 342 16.61 6.06 -16.36
C ASP A 342 15.75 6.91 -17.31
N TYR A 343 14.61 7.43 -16.84
CA TYR A 343 13.79 8.31 -17.67
C TYR A 343 14.41 9.70 -17.78
N SER A 344 14.57 10.19 -19.01
CA SER A 344 14.89 11.58 -19.32
C SER A 344 13.99 12.12 -20.41
N GLU A 345 13.67 13.42 -20.39
CA GLU A 345 12.91 14.07 -21.45
C GLU A 345 13.59 13.98 -22.83
N VAL A 346 14.93 13.84 -22.87
CA VAL A 346 15.69 13.78 -24.13
C VAL A 346 15.70 12.38 -24.72
N SER A 347 15.87 11.34 -23.89
CA SER A 347 16.06 9.95 -24.33
C SER A 347 14.88 9.03 -24.04
N GLY A 348 13.88 9.49 -23.30
CA GLY A 348 12.91 8.62 -22.63
C GLY A 348 13.63 7.58 -21.76
N TYR A 349 13.05 6.38 -21.67
CA TYR A 349 13.62 5.20 -21.01
C TYR A 349 14.75 4.52 -21.82
N GLY A 350 15.13 5.06 -22.98
CA GLY A 350 16.26 4.59 -23.78
C GLY A 350 16.27 3.09 -24.07
N ILE A 351 17.47 2.50 -23.93
CA ILE A 351 17.80 1.11 -24.28
C ILE A 351 17.02 0.10 -23.41
N TRP A 352 16.66 0.49 -22.19
CA TRP A 352 16.03 -0.39 -21.22
C TRP A 352 14.58 -0.74 -21.55
N THR A 353 13.89 0.05 -22.37
CA THR A 353 12.49 -0.19 -22.74
C THR A 353 12.22 -1.60 -23.25
N ILE A 354 13.12 -2.15 -24.08
CA ILE A 354 12.97 -3.48 -24.66
C ILE A 354 13.24 -4.54 -23.60
N ALA A 355 14.33 -4.41 -22.85
CA ALA A 355 14.67 -5.33 -21.78
C ALA A 355 13.57 -5.39 -20.70
N ALA A 356 13.06 -4.23 -20.26
CA ALA A 356 11.99 -4.12 -19.28
C ALA A 356 10.71 -4.85 -19.70
N LYS A 357 10.31 -4.74 -20.98
CA LYS A 357 9.16 -5.49 -21.52
C LYS A 357 9.37 -7.00 -21.45
N TRP A 358 10.55 -7.50 -21.84
CA TRP A 358 10.84 -8.92 -21.78
C TRP A 358 10.88 -9.45 -20.35
N TYR A 359 11.47 -8.69 -19.43
CA TYR A 359 11.48 -9.04 -18.00
C TYR A 359 10.06 -9.09 -17.44
N PHE A 360 9.24 -8.09 -17.75
CA PHE A 360 7.84 -8.09 -17.34
C PHE A 360 7.08 -9.30 -17.92
N LEU A 361 7.22 -9.59 -19.21
CA LEU A 361 6.55 -10.73 -19.86
C LEU A 361 7.01 -12.07 -19.26
N MET A 362 8.30 -12.21 -18.94
CA MET A 362 8.83 -13.39 -18.27
C MET A 362 8.17 -13.57 -16.90
N TRP A 363 8.11 -12.54 -16.06
CA TRP A 363 7.46 -12.62 -14.76
C TRP A 363 5.95 -12.85 -14.87
N ALA A 364 5.29 -12.20 -15.82
CA ALA A 364 3.86 -12.38 -16.09
C ALA A 364 3.54 -13.80 -16.55
N PHE A 365 4.42 -14.43 -17.33
CA PHE A 365 4.29 -15.84 -17.71
C PHE A 365 4.29 -16.76 -16.48
N TRP A 366 5.25 -16.58 -15.57
CA TRP A 366 5.30 -17.36 -14.33
C TRP A 366 4.05 -17.17 -13.47
N VAL A 367 3.53 -15.95 -13.38
CA VAL A 367 2.25 -15.67 -12.70
C VAL A 367 1.08 -16.43 -13.33
N GLY A 368 1.03 -16.54 -14.66
CA GLY A 368 0.01 -17.31 -15.36
C GLY A 368 0.05 -18.81 -15.06
N VAL A 369 1.21 -19.36 -14.69
CA VAL A 369 1.39 -20.77 -14.31
C VAL A 369 1.02 -21.02 -12.84
N SER A 370 1.01 -19.98 -12.00
CA SER A 370 0.77 -20.07 -10.55
C SER A 370 -0.69 -20.28 -10.15
N PHE A 371 -1.65 -20.04 -11.06
CA PHE A 371 -3.10 -20.14 -10.85
C PHE A 371 -3.67 -21.38 -11.55
#